data_AF-A0A4Z1E1U8-F1
#
_entry.id   AF-A0A4Z1E1U8-F1
#
_cell.length_a   1.000
_cell.length_b   1.000
_cell.length_c   1.000
_cell.angle_alpha   90.00
_cell.angle_beta   90.00
_cell.angle_gamma   90.00
#
_symmetry.space_group_name_H-M   'P 1'
#
loop_
_entity.id
_entity.type
_entity.pdbx_description
1 polymer ?
#
loop_
_entity_poly.entity_id
_entity_poly.type
_entity_poly.pdbx_seq_one_letter_code
_entity_poly.pdbx_strand_id
1 'polypeptide(L)'
;MPLKRLTRITLLAALCVVLRQAFAFLPNVQPISAIFFLLVLFEDWQFACLAMAVTMFTSAFLLGMSPVVLAQILAFSLLLTLWRGLYRHLSLQVQTLVVGILSFLYGIVIDSLYAVLYHMPWWTYALVNGFSFNLAHAFSTACFYPLLYVVFRRLYHEKNTL
;
A
#
# COMPACT_ATOMS: atom_id res chain seq x y z
N MET A 1 4.69 -21.35 10.55
CA MET A 1 5.39 -20.05 10.39
C MET A 1 6.21 -19.79 11.66
N PRO A 2 7.51 -19.44 11.58
CA PRO A 2 8.36 -19.30 12.77
C PRO A 2 8.03 -18.02 13.56
N LEU A 3 8.10 -18.07 14.89
CA LEU A 3 7.77 -16.97 15.83
C LEU A 3 8.42 -15.63 15.44
N LYS A 4 9.73 -15.64 15.14
CA LYS A 4 10.47 -14.45 14.71
C LYS A 4 9.86 -13.76 13.49
N ARG A 5 9.34 -14.54 12.54
CA ARG A 5 8.72 -14.00 11.31
C ARG A 5 7.37 -13.36 11.62
N LEU A 6 6.57 -13.97 12.51
CA LEU A 6 5.31 -13.40 12.96
C LEU A 6 5.53 -12.07 13.69
N THR A 7 6.49 -12.01 14.61
CA THR A 7 6.85 -10.77 15.33
C THR A 7 7.23 -9.65 14.36
N ARG A 8 8.02 -9.95 13.33
CA ARG A 8 8.41 -8.94 12.33
C ARG A 8 7.22 -8.43 11.50
N ILE A 9 6.28 -9.31 11.13
CA ILE A 9 5.02 -8.87 10.48
C ILE A 9 4.27 -7.91 11.39
N THR A 10 4.07 -8.29 12.65
CA THR A 10 3.31 -7.46 13.60
C THR A 10 3.98 -6.11 13.85
N LEU A 11 5.30 -6.07 14.01
CA LEU A 11 6.04 -4.82 14.21
C LEU A 11 5.95 -3.90 12.98
N LEU A 12 6.13 -4.43 11.77
CA LEU A 12 5.99 -3.65 10.54
C LEU A 12 4.55 -3.20 10.32
N ALA A 13 3.57 -4.04 10.63
CA ALA A 13 2.17 -3.70 10.53
C ALA A 13 1.80 -2.57 11.51
N ALA A 14 2.28 -2.66 12.75
CA ALA A 14 2.09 -1.61 13.77
C ALA A 14 2.74 -0.29 13.35
N LEU A 15 3.97 -0.33 12.81
CA LEU A 15 4.62 0.85 12.23
C LEU A 15 3.76 1.47 11.12
N CYS A 16 3.24 0.66 10.20
CA CYS A 16 2.39 1.15 9.12
C CYS A 16 1.06 1.74 9.64
N VAL A 17 0.47 1.17 10.69
CA VAL A 17 -0.74 1.73 11.35
C VAL A 17 -0.44 3.10 11.94
N VAL A 18 0.68 3.25 12.66
CA VAL A 18 1.09 4.54 13.23
C VAL A 18 1.37 5.56 12.13
N LEU A 19 2.08 5.18 11.06
CA LEU A 19 2.31 6.06 9.92
C LEU A 19 1.00 6.48 9.26
N ARG A 20 0.06 5.56 9.06
CA ARG A 20 -1.27 5.88 8.52
C ARG A 20 -2.01 6.89 9.40
N GLN A 21 -1.92 6.76 10.71
CA GLN A 21 -2.54 7.70 11.66
C GLN A 21 -1.82 9.06 11.67
N ALA A 22 -0.50 9.05 11.68
CA ALA A 22 0.32 10.26 11.69
C ALA A 22 0.09 11.11 10.43
N PHE A 23 -0.17 10.47 9.29
CA PHE A 23 -0.47 11.13 8.01
C PHE A 23 -1.97 11.28 7.75
N ALA A 24 -2.86 10.94 8.69
CA ALA A 24 -4.30 11.00 8.49
C ALA A 24 -4.83 12.43 8.21
N PHE A 25 -4.08 13.46 8.63
CA PHE A 25 -4.41 14.86 8.34
C PHE A 25 -4.20 15.24 6.86
N LEU A 26 -3.38 14.49 6.12
CA LEU A 26 -3.20 14.67 4.67
C LEU A 26 -4.11 13.69 3.93
N PRO A 27 -5.05 14.18 3.10
CA PRO A 27 -5.98 13.29 2.42
C PRO A 27 -5.22 12.45 1.37
N ASN A 28 -5.25 11.12 1.55
CA ASN A 28 -4.67 10.10 0.66
C ASN A 28 -3.15 10.18 0.39
N VAL A 29 -2.41 11.06 1.05
CA VAL A 29 -0.94 11.14 0.99
C VAL A 29 -0.36 10.32 2.14
N GLN A 30 -0.08 9.04 1.89
CA GLN A 30 0.41 8.11 2.91
C GLN A 30 1.55 7.23 2.38
N PRO A 31 2.60 6.98 3.19
CA PRO A 31 3.75 6.17 2.75
C PRO A 31 3.48 4.66 2.77
N ILE A 32 2.35 4.20 3.32
CA ILE A 32 2.09 2.77 3.57
C ILE A 32 2.06 1.91 2.31
N SER A 33 1.52 2.42 1.20
CA SER A 33 1.47 1.70 -0.07
C SER A 33 2.87 1.38 -0.59
N ALA A 34 3.78 2.36 -0.49
CA ALA A 34 5.18 2.20 -0.89
C ALA A 34 5.86 1.13 -0.04
N ILE A 35 5.58 1.09 1.27
CA ILE A 35 6.10 0.04 2.17
C ILE A 35 5.63 -1.34 1.71
N PHE A 36 4.35 -1.52 1.39
CA PHE A 36 3.83 -2.83 0.96
C PHE A 36 4.48 -3.32 -0.33
N PHE A 37 4.66 -2.43 -1.32
CA PHE A 37 5.37 -2.79 -2.56
C PHE A 37 6.84 -3.16 -2.28
N LEU A 38 7.53 -2.43 -1.41
CA LEU A 38 8.92 -2.75 -1.02
C LEU A 38 9.03 -4.06 -0.23
N LEU A 39 8.04 -4.41 0.60
CA LEU A 39 8.03 -5.69 1.30
C LEU A 39 7.99 -6.88 0.35
N VAL A 40 7.35 -6.74 -0.82
CA VAL A 40 7.40 -7.79 -1.86
C VAL A 40 8.82 -7.98 -2.41
N LEU A 41 9.65 -6.93 -2.43
CA LEU A 41 11.04 -6.98 -2.93
C LEU A 41 12.01 -7.55 -1.89
N PHE A 42 11.94 -7.05 -0.65
CA PHE A 42 12.93 -7.36 0.40
C PHE A 42 12.58 -8.61 1.21
N GLU A 43 11.32 -8.99 1.25
CA GLU A 43 10.84 -10.19 1.94
C GLU A 43 10.24 -11.14 0.92
N ASP A 44 8.93 -11.39 1.02
CA ASP A 44 8.20 -12.27 0.14
C ASP A 44 6.74 -11.85 0.08
N TRP A 45 6.06 -12.31 -0.96
CA TRP A 45 4.66 -11.95 -1.22
C TRP A 45 3.73 -12.28 -0.06
N GLN A 46 3.88 -13.45 0.59
CA GLN A 46 3.01 -13.83 1.71
C GLN A 46 3.22 -12.91 2.91
N PHE A 47 4.48 -12.56 3.19
CA PHE A 47 4.81 -11.62 4.26
C PHE A 47 4.23 -10.23 4.01
N ALA A 48 4.36 -9.71 2.78
CA ALA A 48 3.80 -8.42 2.40
C ALA A 48 2.27 -8.39 2.49
N CYS A 49 1.59 -9.42 1.96
CA CYS A 49 0.13 -9.52 2.04
C CYS A 49 -0.39 -9.60 3.47
N LEU A 50 0.26 -10.38 4.35
CA LEU A 50 -0.13 -10.48 5.76
C LEU A 50 0.10 -9.15 6.50
N ALA A 51 1.26 -8.51 6.31
CA ALA A 51 1.53 -7.21 6.92
C ALA A 51 0.49 -6.16 6.48
N MET A 52 0.21 -6.10 5.18
CA MET A 52 -0.81 -5.23 4.61
C MET A 52 -2.20 -5.53 5.18
N ALA A 53 -2.61 -6.80 5.28
CA ALA A 53 -3.94 -7.17 5.75
C ALA A 53 -4.14 -6.75 7.20
N VAL A 54 -3.14 -7.02 8.06
CA VAL A 54 -3.16 -6.62 9.47
C VAL A 54 -3.17 -5.09 9.59
N THR A 55 -2.37 -4.36 8.81
CA THR A 55 -2.37 -2.90 8.83
C THR A 55 -3.74 -2.33 8.41
N MET A 56 -4.29 -2.79 7.29
CA MET A 56 -5.57 -2.30 6.77
C MET A 56 -6.72 -2.59 7.73
N PHE A 57 -6.76 -3.78 8.31
CA PHE A 57 -7.79 -4.18 9.26
C PHE A 57 -7.68 -3.39 10.57
N THR A 58 -6.49 -3.32 11.18
CA THR A 58 -6.29 -2.62 12.46
C THR A 58 -6.50 -1.11 12.33
N SER A 59 -6.00 -0.49 11.26
CA SER A 59 -6.20 0.95 11.04
C SER A 59 -7.67 1.30 10.78
N ALA A 60 -8.46 0.39 10.21
CA ALA A 60 -9.89 0.62 10.03
C ALA A 60 -10.65 0.74 11.36
N PHE A 61 -10.27 0.01 12.41
CA PHE A 61 -10.87 0.19 13.74
C PHE A 61 -10.61 1.59 14.31
N LEU A 62 -9.45 2.17 14.02
CA LEU A 62 -9.05 3.47 14.56
C LEU A 62 -9.64 4.66 13.76
N LEU A 63 -9.70 4.54 12.44
CA LEU A 63 -10.15 5.61 11.54
C LEU A 63 -11.64 5.56 11.20
N GLY A 64 -12.36 4.54 11.67
CA GLY A 64 -13.75 4.27 11.33
C GLY A 64 -13.88 3.10 10.37
N MET A 65 -14.53 2.03 10.83
CA MET A 65 -14.63 0.79 10.08
C MET A 65 -15.66 0.92 8.96
N SER A 66 -15.25 0.64 7.73
CA SER A 66 -16.11 0.63 6.54
C SER A 66 -16.25 -0.80 6.00
N PRO A 67 -17.42 -1.18 5.45
CA PRO A 67 -17.58 -2.45 4.74
C PRO A 67 -16.56 -2.65 3.60
N VAL A 68 -16.05 -1.55 3.03
CA VAL A 68 -15.11 -1.56 1.91
C VAL A 68 -13.70 -2.03 2.31
N VAL A 69 -13.38 -2.09 3.61
CA VAL A 69 -12.03 -2.50 4.09
C VAL A 69 -11.64 -3.90 3.62
N LEU A 70 -12.57 -4.85 3.60
CA LEU A 70 -12.31 -6.19 3.06
C LEU A 70 -11.97 -6.13 1.56
N ALA A 71 -12.69 -5.29 0.82
CA ALA A 71 -12.42 -5.04 -0.59
C ALA A 71 -11.06 -4.37 -0.80
N GLN A 72 -10.65 -3.46 0.09
CA GLN A 72 -9.31 -2.83 0.06
C GLN A 72 -8.20 -3.86 0.24
N ILE A 73 -8.34 -4.77 1.21
CA ILE A 73 -7.39 -5.88 1.44
C ILE A 73 -7.28 -6.75 0.20
N LEU A 74 -8.40 -7.11 -0.43
CA LEU A 74 -8.42 -7.94 -1.64
C LEU A 74 -7.81 -7.21 -2.84
N ALA A 75 -8.20 -5.95 -3.09
CA ALA A 75 -7.70 -5.14 -4.20
C ALA A 75 -6.18 -4.93 -4.10
N PHE A 76 -5.67 -4.58 -2.91
CA PHE A 76 -4.23 -4.46 -2.73
C PHE A 76 -3.52 -5.80 -2.88
N SER A 77 -4.09 -6.90 -2.39
CA SER A 77 -3.48 -8.23 -2.54
C SER A 77 -3.33 -8.62 -4.01
N LEU A 78 -4.31 -8.29 -4.85
CA LEU A 78 -4.23 -8.46 -6.30
C LEU A 78 -3.08 -7.62 -6.89
N LEU A 79 -2.99 -6.35 -6.52
CA LEU A 79 -1.93 -5.45 -7.00
C LEU A 79 -0.53 -5.88 -6.55
N LEU A 80 -0.36 -6.37 -5.33
CA LEU A 80 0.91 -6.96 -4.87
C LEU A 80 1.27 -8.21 -5.65
N THR A 81 0.28 -8.99 -6.09
CA THR A 81 0.47 -10.17 -6.94
C THR A 81 0.94 -9.77 -8.34
N LEU A 82 0.33 -8.75 -8.94
CA LEU A 82 0.78 -8.18 -10.22
C LEU A 82 2.19 -7.61 -10.09
N TRP A 83 2.44 -6.85 -9.02
CA TRP A 83 3.74 -6.25 -8.74
C TRP A 83 4.84 -7.30 -8.65
N ARG A 84 4.59 -8.43 -7.96
CA ARG A 84 5.53 -9.57 -7.86
C ARG A 84 6.01 -10.08 -9.22
N GLY A 85 5.15 -10.04 -10.25
CA GLY A 85 5.51 -10.44 -11.60
C GLY A 85 6.34 -9.39 -12.34
N LEU A 86 6.05 -8.10 -12.10
CA LEU A 86 6.62 -6.99 -12.85
C LEU A 86 8.00 -6.54 -12.34
N TYR A 87 8.21 -6.49 -11.02
CA TYR A 87 9.35 -5.76 -10.44
C TYR A 87 10.74 -6.27 -10.88
N ARG A 88 10.87 -7.56 -11.20
CA ARG A 88 12.17 -8.23 -11.43
C ARG A 88 12.94 -7.72 -12.64
N HIS A 89 12.24 -7.14 -13.61
CA HIS A 89 12.83 -6.69 -14.88
C HIS A 89 12.94 -5.16 -14.98
N LEU A 90 12.63 -4.44 -13.90
CA LEU A 90 12.50 -2.99 -13.92
C LEU A 90 13.63 -2.33 -13.14
N SER A 91 14.21 -1.26 -13.70
CA SER A 91 15.12 -0.38 -12.96
C SER A 91 14.36 0.38 -11.87
N LEU A 92 15.07 0.87 -10.85
CA LEU A 92 14.45 1.57 -9.73
C LEU A 92 13.59 2.77 -10.18
N GLN A 93 14.02 3.53 -11.20
CA GLN A 93 13.22 4.64 -11.72
C GLN A 93 11.90 4.17 -12.34
N VAL A 94 11.94 3.07 -13.10
CA VAL A 94 10.74 2.50 -13.73
C VAL A 94 9.84 1.86 -12.68
N GLN A 95 10.41 1.22 -11.66
CA GLN A 95 9.65 0.68 -10.53
C GLN A 95 8.84 1.77 -9.83
N THR A 96 9.46 2.93 -9.55
CA THR A 96 8.78 4.07 -8.95
C THR A 96 7.57 4.53 -9.77
N LEU A 97 7.72 4.63 -11.09
CA LEU A 97 6.64 5.01 -11.99
C LEU A 97 5.52 3.95 -11.99
N VAL A 98 5.87 2.67 -12.12
CA VAL A 98 4.90 1.57 -12.16
C VAL A 98 4.14 1.46 -10.84
N VAL A 99 4.81 1.60 -9.70
CA VAL A 99 4.18 1.59 -8.37
C VAL A 99 3.22 2.77 -8.21
N GLY A 100 3.58 3.96 -8.70
CA GLY A 100 2.68 5.11 -8.75
C GLY A 100 1.41 4.82 -9.57
N ILE A 101 1.57 4.25 -10.76
CA ILE A 101 0.44 3.86 -11.63
C ILE A 101 -0.42 2.78 -10.97
N LEU A 102 0.16 1.74 -10.37
CA LEU A 102 -0.59 0.70 -9.66
C LEU A 102 -1.37 1.27 -8.46
N SER A 103 -0.81 2.26 -7.77
CA SER A 103 -1.48 2.96 -6.67
C SER A 103 -2.63 3.84 -7.16
N PHE A 104 -2.50 4.44 -8.35
CA PHE A 104 -3.61 5.15 -8.99
C PHE A 104 -4.74 4.18 -9.39
N LEU A 105 -4.39 3.03 -9.98
CA LEU A 105 -5.35 1.98 -10.35
C LEU A 105 -6.09 1.42 -9.15
N TYR A 106 -5.40 1.24 -8.01
CA TYR A 106 -6.03 0.90 -6.74
C TYR A 106 -7.16 1.87 -6.40
N GLY A 107 -6.89 3.17 -6.47
CA GLY A 107 -7.86 4.22 -6.19
C GLY A 107 -9.11 4.11 -7.05
N ILE A 108 -8.94 3.92 -8.36
CA ILE A 108 -10.07 3.74 -9.29
C ILE A 108 -10.91 2.52 -8.94
N VAL A 109 -10.28 1.40 -8.57
CA VAL A 109 -10.99 0.17 -8.17
C VAL A 109 -11.83 0.41 -6.93
N ILE A 110 -11.26 1.07 -5.91
CA ILE A 110 -11.96 1.36 -4.66
C ILE A 110 -13.08 2.37 -4.88
N ASP A 111 -12.85 3.42 -5.67
CA ASP A 111 -13.88 4.41 -5.99
C ASP A 111 -15.05 3.78 -6.76
N SER A 112 -14.76 2.82 -7.64
CA SER A 112 -15.79 2.07 -8.35
C SER A 112 -16.65 1.25 -7.40
N LEU A 113 -16.03 0.63 -6.39
CA LEU A 113 -16.76 -0.10 -5.35
C LEU A 113 -17.61 0.84 -4.48
N TYR A 114 -17.09 2.02 -4.14
CA TYR A 114 -17.87 3.04 -3.43
C TYR A 114 -19.09 3.49 -4.26
N ALA A 115 -18.90 3.79 -5.55
CA ALA A 115 -19.99 4.20 -6.42
C ALA A 115 -21.11 3.13 -6.49
N VAL A 116 -20.75 1.85 -6.58
CA VAL A 116 -21.71 0.74 -6.58
C VAL A 116 -22.40 0.59 -5.22
N LEU A 117 -21.63 0.61 -4.13
CA LEU A 117 -22.15 0.38 -2.77
C LEU A 117 -23.12 1.47 -2.32
N TYR A 118 -22.88 2.71 -2.71
CA TYR A 118 -23.69 3.87 -2.34
C TYR A 118 -24.66 4.32 -3.45
N HIS A 119 -24.81 3.54 -4.52
CA HIS A 119 -25.68 3.84 -5.66
C HIS A 119 -25.45 5.24 -6.28
N MET A 120 -24.20 5.67 -6.32
CA MET A 120 -23.80 6.96 -6.88
C MET A 120 -23.40 6.80 -8.36
N PRO A 121 -23.61 7.82 -9.22
CA PRO A 121 -23.13 7.76 -10.59
C PRO A 121 -21.60 7.69 -10.60
N TRP A 122 -21.06 6.64 -11.21
CA TRP A 122 -19.62 6.35 -11.21
C TRP A 122 -18.78 7.52 -11.69
N TRP A 123 -19.18 8.16 -12.80
CA TRP A 123 -18.45 9.27 -13.40
C TRP A 123 -18.32 10.46 -12.45
N THR A 124 -19.36 10.75 -11.65
CA THR A 124 -19.34 11.89 -10.74
C THR A 124 -18.46 11.60 -9.53
N TYR A 125 -18.50 10.39 -8.99
CA TYR A 125 -17.66 10.02 -7.84
C TYR A 125 -16.18 9.83 -8.25
N ALA A 126 -15.92 9.02 -9.28
CA ALA A 126 -14.57 8.64 -9.69
C ALA A 126 -13.78 9.80 -10.35
N LEU A 127 -14.42 10.63 -11.19
CA LEU A 127 -13.71 11.73 -11.88
C LEU A 127 -13.65 13.02 -11.05
N VAL A 128 -14.71 13.38 -10.33
CA VAL A 128 -14.77 14.70 -9.67
C VAL A 128 -14.17 14.66 -8.26
N ASN A 129 -14.50 13.62 -7.48
CA ASN A 129 -13.97 13.48 -6.12
C ASN A 129 -12.71 12.60 -6.10
N GLY A 130 -12.77 11.41 -6.69
CA GLY A 130 -11.72 10.40 -6.59
C GLY A 130 -10.42 10.79 -7.28
N PHE A 131 -10.49 11.42 -8.46
CA PHE A 131 -9.31 11.65 -9.31
C PHE A 131 -8.18 12.41 -8.61
N SER A 132 -8.48 13.57 -8.01
CA SER A 132 -7.47 14.40 -7.33
C SER A 132 -6.83 13.66 -6.15
N PHE A 133 -7.62 12.92 -5.39
CA PHE A 133 -7.13 12.12 -4.27
C PHE A 133 -6.29 10.92 -4.72
N ASN A 134 -6.71 10.23 -5.79
CA ASN A 134 -5.96 9.12 -6.37
C ASN A 134 -4.65 9.60 -6.98
N LEU A 135 -4.64 10.79 -7.59
CA LEU A 135 -3.42 11.40 -8.11
C LEU A 135 -2.47 11.77 -6.96
N ALA A 136 -2.98 12.35 -5.88
CA ALA A 136 -2.20 12.61 -4.67
C ALA A 136 -1.62 11.31 -4.08
N HIS A 137 -2.40 10.23 -4.05
CA HIS A 137 -1.96 8.91 -3.59
C HIS A 137 -0.85 8.31 -4.47
N ALA A 138 -1.02 8.40 -5.78
CA ALA A 138 -0.04 7.92 -6.76
C ALA A 138 1.27 8.69 -6.65
N PHE A 139 1.19 10.02 -6.57
CA PHE A 139 2.35 10.89 -6.43
C PHE A 139 3.06 10.66 -5.09
N SER A 140 2.32 10.56 -3.98
CA SER A 140 2.94 10.29 -2.68
C SER A 140 3.65 8.94 -2.68
N THR A 141 3.03 7.91 -3.25
CA THR A 141 3.64 6.58 -3.31
C THR A 141 4.91 6.60 -4.19
N ALA A 142 4.87 7.26 -5.35
CA ALA A 142 6.03 7.43 -6.21
C ALA A 142 7.16 8.21 -5.52
N CYS A 143 6.86 9.23 -4.73
CA CYS A 143 7.87 9.98 -3.98
C CYS A 143 8.47 9.19 -2.81
N PHE A 144 7.64 8.49 -2.03
CA PHE A 144 8.11 7.72 -0.87
C PHE A 144 8.83 6.42 -1.25
N TYR A 145 8.49 5.80 -2.38
CA TYR A 145 9.08 4.53 -2.81
C TYR A 145 10.62 4.54 -2.87
N PRO A 146 11.29 5.45 -3.62
CA PRO A 146 12.75 5.48 -3.67
C PRO A 146 13.39 5.89 -2.34
N LEU A 147 12.75 6.79 -1.58
CA LEU A 147 13.23 7.19 -0.25
C LEU A 147 13.27 6.01 0.71
N LEU A 148 12.17 5.27 0.79
CA LEU A 148 12.04 4.08 1.62
C LEU A 148 12.90 2.93 1.11
N TYR A 149 13.10 2.80 -0.21
CA TYR A 149 14.00 1.80 -0.77
C TYR A 149 15.42 1.91 -0.19
N VAL A 150 15.95 3.13 -0.04
CA VAL A 150 17.29 3.35 0.55
C VAL A 150 17.32 2.89 2.01
N VAL A 151 16.28 3.22 2.79
CA VAL A 151 16.17 2.82 4.20
C VAL A 151 16.07 1.30 4.33
N PHE A 152 15.19 0.66 3.55
CA PHE A 152 15.02 -0.80 3.54
C PHE A 152 16.30 -1.50 3.10
N ARG A 153 16.97 -1.00 2.05
CA ARG A 153 18.26 -1.55 1.61
C ARG A 153 19.28 -1.56 2.74
N ARG A 154 19.38 -0.48 3.52
CA ARG A 154 20.30 -0.42 4.66
C ARG A 154 19.94 -1.44 5.74
N LEU A 155 18.68 -1.46 6.16
CA LEU A 155 18.19 -2.36 7.22
C LEU A 155 18.40 -3.85 6.87
N TYR A 156 18.17 -4.23 5.61
CA TYR A 156 18.33 -5.61 5.15
C TYR A 156 19.78 -5.97 4.80
N HIS A 157 20.58 -5.01 4.34
CA HIS A 157 22.00 -5.24 4.08
C HIS A 157 22.77 -5.49 5.37
N GLU A 158 22.55 -4.69 6.41
CA GLU A 158 23.20 -4.85 7.73
C GLU A 158 22.86 -6.22 8.36
N LYS A 159 21.66 -6.75 8.10
CA LYS A 159 21.24 -8.07 8.58
C LYS A 159 21.98 -9.25 7.92
N ASN A 160 22.41 -9.11 6.66
CA ASN A 160 23.11 -10.18 5.94
C ASN A 160 24.63 -10.17 6.18
N THR A 161 25.17 -9.12 6.80
CA THR A 161 26.59 -8.97 7.16
C THR A 161 26.91 -9.34 8.60
N LEU A 162 25.90 -9.65 9.41
CA LEU A 162 25.99 -10.12 10.80
C LEU A 162 25.69 -11.62 10.88
#